data_AF-E2A7P1-F1
#
_entry.id   AF-E2A7P1-F1
#
_cell.length_a   1.000
_cell.length_b   1.000
_cell.length_c   1.000
_cell.angle_alpha   90.00
_cell.angle_beta   90.00
_cell.angle_gamma   90.00
#
_symmetry.space_group_name_H-M   'P 1'
#
loop_
_entity.id
_entity.type
_entity.pdbx_description
1 polymer ?
#
loop_
_entity_poly.entity_id
_entity_poly.type
_entity_poly.pdbx_seq_one_letter_code
_entity_poly.pdbx_strand_id
1 'polypeptide(L)'
;MTEAELIFMIWEIFNELPQIREYNFIVRLNHTSLLQAVLMYCGVEKDKYQDIYSILQDARDGKLTKFQVQTHLISLCLTDQAMETLFNLLETESSVAKISSVLRTITKRKGDVAGLAKEGLKDIEAVISNVEGLGVKWPITVVPLLTYNVQQYSGVIYQITCELKHRRKRGGQDVIAAGGRYDKMLMSFRKVLERTGMASKETKQYGAGISISLDKLVSVVTEACENLNGESKCGIDVAVCCESSPGSEGRREKEMINILREIWLLGLKVTTLDLCTMEEILEYCRENSISHIVLLRNGALKVQTWERDRFQEKKWNTIQDIIEYLQRQSESALPILNRSESKVSANDVSIVQSNPVNANINFILSERDKLSGSGRRNFKNTILAQMSFYLQRISHKVPVEIFAVFLEMSVIRTIISFLEIDEDEQIFQKSIQIVIDKHPRHKKYIKQICEEMKELRNEKSKPVEILYSLIDSAYMALL
;
A
#
# COMPACT_ATOMS: atom_id res chain seq x y z
N MET A 1 18.73 -8.63 -19.43
CA MET A 1 18.66 -7.16 -19.59
C MET A 1 17.38 -6.66 -18.94
N THR A 2 16.20 -7.12 -19.37
CA THR A 2 14.90 -6.78 -18.74
C THR A 2 14.87 -6.99 -17.23
N GLU A 3 15.46 -8.08 -16.73
CA GLU A 3 15.56 -8.36 -15.29
C GLU A 3 16.40 -7.31 -14.56
N ALA A 4 17.48 -6.83 -15.19
CA ALA A 4 18.34 -5.81 -14.62
C ALA A 4 17.66 -4.43 -14.62
N GLU A 5 16.93 -4.09 -15.68
CA GLU A 5 16.11 -2.88 -15.75
C GLU A 5 15.04 -2.86 -14.65
N LEU A 6 14.37 -4.00 -14.41
CA LEU A 6 13.37 -4.11 -13.33
C LEU A 6 14.00 -3.89 -11.95
N ILE A 7 15.17 -4.45 -11.69
CA ILE A 7 15.91 -4.23 -10.44
C ILE A 7 16.35 -2.76 -10.33
N PHE A 8 16.82 -2.16 -11.43
CA PHE A 8 17.23 -0.76 -11.48
C PHE A 8 16.05 0.19 -11.20
N MET A 9 14.87 -0.05 -11.80
CA MET A 9 13.68 0.76 -11.52
C MET A 9 13.29 0.72 -10.04
N ILE A 10 13.40 -0.43 -9.37
CA ILE A 10 13.15 -0.50 -7.93
C ILE A 10 14.21 0.28 -7.15
N TRP A 11 15.48 0.16 -7.54
CA TRP A 11 16.56 0.93 -6.94
C TRP A 11 16.34 2.45 -7.08
N GLU A 12 15.88 2.92 -8.24
CA GLU A 12 15.50 4.32 -8.45
C GLU A 12 14.33 4.73 -7.55
N ILE A 13 13.23 3.98 -7.54
CA ILE A 13 12.05 4.26 -6.70
C ILE A 13 12.45 4.41 -5.22
N PHE A 14 13.35 3.54 -4.74
CA PHE A 14 13.76 3.55 -3.34
C PHE A 14 14.74 4.68 -3.04
N ASN A 15 15.57 5.07 -4.02
CA ASN A 15 16.41 6.26 -3.90
C ASN A 15 15.63 7.56 -3.97
N GLU A 16 14.44 7.61 -4.57
CA GLU A 16 13.57 8.78 -4.50
C GLU A 16 12.96 9.00 -3.11
N LEU A 17 13.03 7.99 -2.22
CA LEU A 17 12.52 8.06 -0.86
C LEU A 17 13.67 8.37 0.13
N PRO A 18 13.88 9.65 0.53
CA PRO A 18 15.04 10.04 1.31
C PRO A 18 15.14 9.33 2.67
N GLN A 19 14.00 8.99 3.28
CA GLN A 19 13.92 8.34 4.58
C GLN A 19 14.59 6.96 4.56
N ILE A 20 14.49 6.23 3.44
CA ILE A 20 14.95 4.85 3.36
C ILE A 20 16.26 4.70 2.59
N ARG A 21 16.89 5.79 2.13
CA ARG A 21 18.18 5.75 1.40
C ARG A 21 19.30 5.07 2.19
N GLU A 22 19.26 5.19 3.51
CA GLU A 22 20.27 4.62 4.42
C GLU A 22 19.99 3.16 4.81
N TYR A 23 18.84 2.60 4.40
CA TYR A 23 18.53 1.20 4.67
C TYR A 23 19.38 0.26 3.81
N ASN A 24 19.85 -0.81 4.44
CA ASN A 24 20.63 -1.86 3.79
C ASN A 24 19.70 -2.80 3.01
N PHE A 25 19.40 -2.45 1.75
CA PHE A 25 18.72 -3.34 0.83
C PHE A 25 19.68 -4.33 0.19
N ILE A 26 19.24 -5.57 0.03
CA ILE A 26 20.01 -6.65 -0.61
C ILE A 26 19.16 -7.24 -1.74
N VAL A 27 19.79 -7.46 -2.89
CA VAL A 27 19.19 -8.15 -4.04
C VAL A 27 19.54 -9.63 -3.98
N ARG A 28 18.55 -10.48 -3.74
CA ARG A 28 18.69 -11.94 -3.74
C ARG A 28 18.26 -12.51 -5.07
N LEU A 29 19.13 -13.28 -5.72
CA LEU A 29 18.90 -13.90 -7.03
C LEU A 29 18.87 -15.43 -6.95
N ASN A 30 18.08 -16.03 -7.83
CA ASN A 30 18.11 -17.46 -8.12
C ASN A 30 17.59 -17.73 -9.54
N HIS A 31 17.59 -18.99 -9.97
CA HIS A 31 17.08 -19.41 -11.28
C HIS A 31 16.27 -20.71 -11.18
N THR A 32 15.16 -20.82 -11.92
CA THR A 32 14.34 -22.04 -11.92
C THR A 32 15.09 -23.27 -12.42
N SER A 33 15.96 -23.14 -13.43
CA SER A 33 16.80 -24.26 -13.89
C SER A 33 17.78 -24.72 -12.82
N LEU A 34 18.27 -23.80 -11.98
CA LEU A 34 19.18 -24.13 -10.87
C LEU A 34 18.45 -24.94 -9.79
N LEU A 35 17.25 -24.49 -9.40
CA LEU A 35 16.36 -25.22 -8.49
C LEU A 35 16.07 -26.64 -9.01
N GLN A 36 15.71 -26.76 -10.28
CA GLN A 36 15.43 -28.05 -10.92
C GLN A 36 16.67 -28.94 -10.93
N ALA A 37 17.85 -28.40 -11.26
CA ALA A 37 19.10 -29.16 -11.26
C ALA A 37 19.43 -29.71 -9.85
N VAL A 38 19.24 -28.92 -8.80
CA VAL A 38 19.46 -29.37 -7.42
C VAL A 38 18.49 -30.50 -7.05
N LEU A 39 17.20 -30.36 -7.35
CA LEU A 39 16.22 -31.41 -7.04
C LEU A 39 16.46 -32.70 -7.84
N MET A 40 16.80 -32.58 -9.12
CA MET A 40 17.18 -33.73 -9.95
C MET A 40 18.44 -34.41 -9.43
N TYR A 41 19.44 -33.65 -8.98
CA TYR A 41 20.65 -34.18 -8.37
C TYR A 41 20.35 -34.96 -7.07
N CYS A 42 19.38 -34.48 -6.30
CA CYS A 42 18.89 -35.13 -5.09
C CYS A 42 18.00 -36.37 -5.37
N GLY A 43 17.75 -36.71 -6.64
CA GLY A 43 16.92 -37.86 -7.02
C GLY A 43 15.42 -37.64 -6.81
N VAL A 44 14.98 -36.38 -6.73
CA VAL A 44 13.56 -36.05 -6.53
C VAL A 44 12.81 -36.18 -7.86
N GLU A 45 11.66 -36.84 -7.80
CA GLU A 45 10.72 -36.97 -8.92
C GLU A 45 9.92 -35.67 -9.15
N LYS A 46 9.57 -35.37 -10.40
CA LYS A 46 9.00 -34.07 -10.80
C LYS A 46 7.63 -33.77 -10.17
N ASP A 47 6.86 -34.80 -9.88
CA ASP A 47 5.56 -34.73 -9.19
C ASP A 47 5.69 -34.18 -7.76
N LYS A 48 6.82 -34.43 -7.08
CA LYS A 48 7.08 -33.97 -5.70
C LYS A 48 7.69 -32.56 -5.61
N TYR A 49 7.98 -31.91 -6.75
CA TYR A 49 8.68 -30.62 -6.74
C TYR A 49 7.89 -29.53 -6.02
N GLN A 50 6.56 -29.53 -6.18
CA GLN A 50 5.71 -28.52 -5.56
C GLN A 50 5.70 -28.62 -4.04
N ASP A 51 5.62 -29.85 -3.52
CA ASP A 51 5.68 -30.09 -2.09
C ASP A 51 7.02 -29.63 -1.51
N ILE A 52 8.13 -29.96 -2.19
CA ILE A 52 9.46 -29.51 -1.77
C ILE A 52 9.59 -27.99 -1.82
N TYR A 53 9.10 -27.32 -2.86
CA TYR A 53 9.16 -25.85 -2.92
C TYR A 53 8.39 -25.21 -1.77
N SER A 54 7.21 -25.74 -1.41
CA SER A 54 6.43 -25.28 -0.27
C SER A 54 7.18 -25.48 1.04
N ILE A 55 7.75 -26.67 1.26
CA ILE A 55 8.52 -26.99 2.49
C ILE A 55 9.74 -26.07 2.61
N LEU A 56 10.48 -25.85 1.51
CA LEU A 56 11.66 -24.97 1.49
C LEU A 56 11.26 -23.50 1.72
N GLN A 57 10.11 -23.07 1.19
CA GLN A 57 9.60 -21.73 1.42
C GLN A 57 9.21 -21.53 2.88
N ASP A 58 8.51 -22.48 3.49
CA ASP A 58 8.13 -22.41 4.90
C ASP A 58 9.34 -22.52 5.85
N ALA A 59 10.37 -23.26 5.45
CA ALA A 59 11.66 -23.26 6.14
C ALA A 59 12.34 -21.88 6.09
N ARG A 60 12.31 -21.22 4.93
CA ARG A 60 12.86 -19.87 4.73
C ARG A 60 12.11 -18.79 5.47
N ASP A 61 10.79 -18.87 5.47
CA ASP A 61 9.90 -17.96 6.21
C ASP A 61 9.99 -18.21 7.73
N GLY A 62 10.74 -19.23 8.17
CA GLY A 62 10.89 -19.61 9.57
C GLY A 62 9.60 -20.18 10.17
N LYS A 63 8.66 -20.65 9.35
CA LYS A 63 7.43 -21.31 9.81
C LYS A 63 7.70 -22.74 10.26
N LEU A 64 8.68 -23.41 9.65
CA LEU A 64 9.12 -24.76 10.01
C LEU A 64 10.47 -24.73 10.70
N THR A 65 10.61 -25.55 11.75
CA THR A 65 11.90 -25.85 12.39
C THR A 65 12.72 -26.82 11.55
N LYS A 66 14.04 -26.87 11.75
CA LYS A 66 14.94 -27.81 11.06
C LYS A 66 14.47 -29.27 11.18
N PHE A 67 13.97 -29.66 12.35
CA PHE A 67 13.41 -31.00 12.60
C PHE A 67 12.13 -31.27 11.81
N GLN A 68 11.22 -30.30 11.73
CA GLN A 68 9.99 -30.42 10.92
C GLN A 68 10.31 -30.52 9.43
N VAL A 69 11.24 -29.70 8.94
CA VAL A 69 11.72 -29.78 7.54
C VAL A 69 12.28 -31.17 7.26
N GLN A 70 13.14 -31.69 8.14
CA GLN A 70 13.70 -33.04 7.98
C GLN A 70 12.60 -34.11 7.94
N THR A 71 11.61 -34.02 8.83
CA THR A 71 10.48 -34.98 8.88
C THR A 71 9.69 -34.95 7.58
N HIS A 72 9.39 -33.77 7.04
CA HIS A 72 8.69 -33.63 5.75
C HIS A 72 9.53 -34.17 4.58
N LEU A 73 10.84 -33.90 4.54
CA LEU A 73 11.71 -34.43 3.48
C LEU A 73 11.84 -35.97 3.56
N ILE A 74 11.89 -36.56 4.76
CA ILE A 74 11.87 -38.02 4.95
C ILE A 74 10.55 -38.61 4.43
N SER A 75 9.42 -37.94 4.68
CA SER A 75 8.10 -38.40 4.19
C SER A 75 7.98 -38.42 2.67
N LEU A 76 8.82 -37.64 1.97
CA LEU A 76 8.94 -37.63 0.50
C LEU A 76 9.97 -38.64 -0.04
N CYS A 77 10.52 -39.49 0.84
CA CYS A 77 11.52 -40.51 0.55
C CYS A 77 12.86 -39.97 0.02
N LEU A 78 13.30 -38.79 0.50
CA LEU A 78 14.64 -38.29 0.18
C LEU A 78 15.72 -39.09 0.91
N THR A 79 16.86 -39.28 0.25
CA THR A 79 18.04 -39.92 0.86
C THR A 79 18.74 -38.99 1.85
N ASP A 80 19.49 -39.55 2.81
CA ASP A 80 20.27 -38.76 3.78
C ASP A 80 21.24 -37.80 3.08
N GLN A 81 21.90 -38.26 2.01
CA GLN A 81 22.78 -37.44 1.20
C GLN A 81 22.05 -36.27 0.51
N ALA A 82 20.82 -36.50 0.04
CA ALA A 82 19.99 -35.48 -0.58
C ALA A 82 19.54 -34.43 0.46
N MET A 83 19.14 -34.87 1.65
CA MET A 83 18.77 -33.98 2.75
C MET A 83 19.96 -33.12 3.18
N GLU A 84 21.14 -33.71 3.40
CA GLU A 84 22.35 -32.96 3.76
C GLU A 84 22.69 -31.91 2.69
N THR A 85 22.60 -32.28 1.42
CA THR A 85 22.83 -31.35 0.30
C THR A 85 21.82 -30.19 0.33
N LEU A 86 20.53 -30.48 0.54
CA LEU A 86 19.49 -29.45 0.61
C LEU A 86 19.67 -28.54 1.83
N PHE A 87 19.99 -29.08 3.00
CA PHE A 87 20.25 -28.26 4.20
C PHE A 87 21.47 -27.37 4.04
N ASN A 88 22.56 -27.89 3.46
CA ASN A 88 23.74 -27.08 3.17
C ASN A 88 23.41 -25.94 2.18
N LEU A 89 22.67 -26.23 1.11
CA LEU A 89 22.25 -25.22 0.13
C LEU A 89 21.19 -24.25 0.68
N LEU A 90 20.39 -24.68 1.66
CA LEU A 90 19.47 -23.81 2.38
C LEU A 90 20.28 -22.82 3.23
N GLU A 91 21.31 -23.24 3.95
CA GLU A 91 22.09 -22.28 4.75
C GLU A 91 23.07 -21.42 3.91
N THR A 92 23.17 -21.67 2.60
CA THR A 92 24.10 -20.96 1.71
C THR A 92 23.45 -19.75 1.00
N GLU A 93 23.98 -18.56 1.27
CA GLU A 93 23.74 -17.31 0.53
C GLU A 93 25.09 -16.63 0.29
N SER A 94 25.48 -16.40 -0.97
CA SER A 94 26.79 -15.81 -1.27
C SER A 94 26.93 -15.27 -2.71
N SER A 95 28.13 -14.83 -3.09
CA SER A 95 28.44 -14.43 -4.46
C SER A 95 28.33 -15.60 -5.44
N VAL A 96 28.12 -15.29 -6.73
CA VAL A 96 28.01 -16.34 -7.76
C VAL A 96 29.24 -17.23 -7.79
N ALA A 97 30.44 -16.67 -7.66
CA ALA A 97 31.68 -17.46 -7.69
C ALA A 97 31.70 -18.54 -6.58
N LYS A 98 31.26 -18.20 -5.37
CA LYS A 98 31.18 -19.15 -4.26
C LYS A 98 30.08 -20.18 -4.51
N ILE A 99 28.89 -19.76 -4.98
CA ILE A 99 27.80 -20.69 -5.31
C ILE A 99 28.21 -21.66 -6.43
N SER A 100 28.87 -21.18 -7.49
CA SER A 100 29.43 -22.00 -8.56
C SER A 100 30.45 -23.02 -8.04
N SER A 101 31.20 -22.68 -6.99
CA SER A 101 32.11 -23.61 -6.32
C SER A 101 31.39 -24.68 -5.49
N VAL A 102 30.32 -24.30 -4.77
CA VAL A 102 29.48 -25.22 -3.99
C VAL A 102 28.74 -26.19 -4.92
N LEU A 103 28.23 -25.69 -6.05
CA LEU A 103 27.51 -26.47 -7.06
C LEU A 103 28.45 -27.18 -8.05
N ARG A 104 29.77 -27.18 -7.79
CA ARG A 104 30.77 -27.83 -8.64
C ARG A 104 30.54 -29.34 -8.77
N THR A 105 30.02 -29.98 -7.72
CA THR A 105 29.66 -31.41 -7.72
C THR A 105 28.51 -31.72 -8.70
N ILE A 106 27.59 -30.78 -8.88
CA ILE A 106 26.46 -30.87 -9.81
C ILE A 106 26.91 -30.53 -11.24
N THR A 107 27.69 -29.46 -11.41
CA THR A 107 28.09 -28.93 -12.73
C THR A 107 29.21 -29.72 -13.42
N LYS A 108 30.03 -30.48 -12.67
CA LYS A 108 31.10 -31.32 -13.26
C LYS A 108 30.59 -32.58 -13.95
N ARG A 109 29.41 -33.09 -13.57
CA ARG A 109 28.84 -34.30 -14.19
C ARG A 109 28.42 -33.99 -15.63
N LYS A 110 28.32 -35.03 -16.47
CA LYS A 110 27.71 -34.92 -17.80
C LYS A 110 26.24 -35.32 -17.70
N GLY A 111 25.35 -34.60 -18.37
CA GLY A 111 23.92 -34.87 -18.40
C GLY A 111 23.06 -33.62 -18.19
N ASP A 112 21.75 -33.78 -18.30
CA ASP A 112 20.75 -32.71 -18.27
C ASP A 112 20.84 -31.86 -16.98
N VAL A 113 21.12 -32.50 -15.84
CA VAL A 113 21.29 -31.85 -14.53
C VAL A 113 22.41 -30.80 -14.57
N ALA A 114 23.56 -31.16 -15.16
CA ALA A 114 24.68 -30.24 -15.26
C ALA A 114 24.42 -29.13 -16.30
N GLY A 115 23.63 -29.43 -17.35
CA GLY A 115 23.18 -28.45 -18.33
C GLY A 115 22.32 -27.36 -17.68
N LEU A 116 21.28 -27.76 -16.95
CA LEU A 116 20.37 -26.85 -16.24
C LEU A 116 21.09 -26.00 -15.17
N ALA A 117 22.03 -26.61 -14.43
CA ALA A 117 22.81 -25.88 -13.44
C ALA A 117 23.72 -24.82 -14.09
N LYS A 118 24.40 -25.16 -15.19
CA LYS A 118 25.27 -24.22 -15.92
C LYS A 118 24.48 -23.10 -16.59
N GLU A 119 23.34 -23.42 -17.19
CA GLU A 119 22.42 -22.44 -17.77
C GLU A 119 21.96 -21.45 -16.69
N GLY A 120 21.44 -21.94 -15.56
CA GLY A 120 20.97 -21.08 -14.49
C GLY A 120 22.05 -20.20 -13.89
N LEU A 121 23.27 -20.73 -13.69
CA LEU A 121 24.40 -19.92 -13.21
C LEU A 121 24.81 -18.86 -14.22
N LYS A 122 24.91 -19.21 -15.51
CA LYS A 122 25.27 -18.27 -16.58
C LYS A 122 24.26 -17.12 -16.69
N ASP A 123 22.98 -17.42 -16.60
CA ASP A 123 21.92 -16.40 -16.69
C ASP A 123 21.93 -15.48 -15.45
N ILE A 124 22.19 -16.03 -14.26
CA ILE A 124 22.41 -15.22 -13.05
C ILE A 124 23.62 -14.32 -13.22
N GLU A 125 24.78 -14.84 -13.66
CA GLU A 125 25.98 -14.03 -13.91
C GLU A 125 25.71 -12.89 -14.89
N ALA A 126 24.96 -13.16 -15.97
CA ALA A 126 24.56 -12.15 -16.92
C ALA A 126 23.66 -11.08 -16.28
N VAL A 127 22.70 -11.45 -15.43
CA VAL A 127 21.86 -10.47 -14.72
C VAL A 127 22.69 -9.63 -13.76
N ILE A 128 23.60 -10.23 -12.98
CA ILE A 128 24.48 -9.49 -12.07
C ILE A 128 25.32 -8.47 -12.82
N SER A 129 26.01 -8.90 -13.87
CA SER A 129 26.85 -8.00 -14.68
C SER A 129 26.04 -6.84 -15.27
N ASN A 130 24.79 -7.09 -15.69
CA ASN A 130 23.90 -6.03 -16.18
C ASN A 130 23.45 -5.08 -15.07
N VAL A 131 23.10 -5.59 -13.88
CA VAL A 131 22.67 -4.77 -12.73
C VAL A 131 23.81 -3.88 -12.26
N GLU A 132 25.02 -4.43 -12.15
CA GLU A 132 26.24 -3.67 -11.82
C GLU A 132 26.56 -2.63 -12.92
N GLY A 133 26.39 -3.00 -14.19
CA GLY A 133 26.57 -2.10 -15.33
C GLY A 133 25.60 -0.92 -15.38
N LEU A 134 24.39 -1.08 -14.81
CA LEU A 134 23.41 0.01 -14.63
C LEU A 134 23.72 0.91 -13.42
N GLY A 135 24.73 0.58 -12.62
CA GLY A 135 25.16 1.39 -11.47
C GLY A 135 24.35 1.16 -10.18
N VAL A 136 23.61 0.05 -10.09
CA VAL A 136 22.90 -0.32 -8.86
C VAL A 136 23.90 -0.62 -7.75
N LYS A 137 23.77 0.07 -6.62
CA LYS A 137 24.73 0.01 -5.50
C LYS A 137 24.40 -1.06 -4.45
N TRP A 138 23.24 -1.72 -4.56
CA TRP A 138 22.85 -2.71 -3.58
C TRP A 138 23.69 -3.98 -3.71
N PRO A 139 24.11 -4.60 -2.58
CA PRO A 139 24.76 -5.90 -2.60
C PRO A 139 23.86 -6.95 -3.25
N ILE A 140 24.45 -7.78 -4.10
CA ILE A 140 23.75 -8.85 -4.80
C ILE A 140 24.24 -10.20 -4.26
N THR A 141 23.30 -11.04 -3.83
CA THR A 141 23.57 -12.38 -3.31
C THR A 141 22.80 -13.42 -4.11
N VAL A 142 23.39 -14.60 -4.26
CA VAL A 142 22.75 -15.76 -4.90
C VAL A 142 22.30 -16.73 -3.82
N VAL A 143 21.04 -17.13 -3.90
CA VAL A 143 20.39 -18.04 -2.97
C VAL A 143 19.87 -19.25 -3.76
N PRO A 144 20.60 -20.38 -3.82
CA PRO A 144 20.27 -21.51 -4.69
C PRO A 144 18.88 -22.12 -4.45
N LEU A 145 18.39 -22.05 -3.21
CA LEU A 145 17.08 -22.53 -2.78
C LEU A 145 16.11 -21.37 -2.48
N LEU A 146 16.16 -20.30 -3.26
CA LEU A 146 15.14 -19.25 -3.21
C LEU A 146 13.83 -19.76 -3.83
N THR A 147 12.85 -20.11 -3.00
CA THR A 147 11.60 -20.75 -3.43
C THR A 147 10.36 -19.86 -3.30
N TYR A 148 10.46 -18.59 -3.66
CA TYR A 148 9.31 -17.67 -3.60
C TYR A 148 8.43 -17.80 -4.85
N ASN A 149 7.17 -18.23 -4.68
CA ASN A 149 6.17 -18.36 -5.75
C ASN A 149 6.73 -19.02 -7.04
N VAL A 150 7.60 -20.02 -6.90
CA VAL A 150 8.37 -20.64 -8.01
C VAL A 150 7.48 -21.11 -9.15
N GLN A 151 6.24 -21.50 -8.85
CA GLN A 151 5.22 -21.93 -9.81
C GLN A 151 4.94 -20.91 -10.91
N GLN A 152 5.08 -19.63 -10.60
CA GLN A 152 4.81 -18.55 -11.55
C GLN A 152 6.00 -18.30 -12.47
N TYR A 153 7.21 -18.67 -12.05
CA TYR A 153 8.45 -18.32 -12.72
C TYR A 153 8.99 -19.44 -13.61
N SER A 154 9.81 -19.04 -14.59
CA SER A 154 10.45 -19.94 -15.55
C SER A 154 11.84 -19.47 -15.98
N GLY A 155 12.50 -18.65 -15.16
CA GLY A 155 13.84 -18.17 -15.40
C GLY A 155 14.46 -17.62 -14.12
N VAL A 156 15.10 -16.45 -14.21
CA VAL A 156 15.65 -15.74 -13.04
C VAL A 156 14.52 -15.31 -12.12
N ILE A 157 14.73 -15.52 -10.82
CA ILE A 157 13.88 -15.07 -9.72
C ILE A 157 14.71 -14.09 -8.90
N TYR A 158 14.12 -12.97 -8.51
CA TYR A 158 14.79 -11.96 -7.71
C TYR A 158 13.90 -11.42 -6.59
N GLN A 159 14.53 -11.06 -5.48
CA GLN A 159 13.91 -10.44 -4.33
C GLN A 159 14.75 -9.28 -3.85
N ILE A 160 14.10 -8.22 -3.40
CA ILE A 160 14.72 -7.14 -2.63
C ILE A 160 14.30 -7.29 -1.18
N THR A 161 15.29 -7.46 -0.32
CA THR A 161 15.11 -7.67 1.10
C THR A 161 15.80 -6.58 1.91
N CYS A 162 15.26 -6.29 3.09
CA CYS A 162 15.91 -5.43 4.09
C CYS A 162 15.75 -6.02 5.50
N GLU A 163 16.52 -5.51 6.45
CA GLU A 163 16.35 -5.84 7.87
C GLU A 163 15.43 -4.80 8.53
N LEU A 164 14.31 -5.23 9.12
CA LEU A 164 13.42 -4.38 9.93
C LEU A 164 13.58 -4.70 11.42
N LYS A 165 13.70 -3.66 12.27
CA LYS A 165 13.90 -3.83 13.72
C LYS A 165 12.65 -4.38 14.41
N HIS A 166 11.45 -4.00 13.98
CA HIS A 166 10.21 -4.37 14.69
C HIS A 166 9.76 -5.82 14.46
N ARG A 167 10.36 -6.55 13.50
CA ARG A 167 10.07 -7.97 13.23
C ARG A 167 11.12 -8.94 13.75
N ARG A 168 11.97 -8.51 14.68
CA ARG A 168 13.08 -9.24 15.31
C ARG A 168 12.76 -10.55 16.03
N LYS A 169 11.54 -11.10 15.99
CA LYS A 169 11.30 -12.41 16.63
C LYS A 169 12.12 -13.55 16.03
N ARG A 170 12.64 -13.44 14.80
CA ARG A 170 13.43 -14.52 14.14
C ARG A 170 14.52 -14.07 13.15
N GLY A 171 15.17 -12.92 13.34
CA GLY A 171 16.41 -12.56 12.60
C GLY A 171 16.36 -12.66 11.06
N GLY A 172 15.18 -12.54 10.46
CA GLY A 172 14.97 -12.71 9.03
C GLY A 172 14.93 -11.36 8.30
N GLN A 173 15.46 -11.31 7.09
CA GLN A 173 15.27 -10.17 6.21
C GLN A 173 13.84 -10.21 5.62
N ASP A 174 13.11 -9.11 5.68
CA ASP A 174 11.77 -9.01 5.09
C ASP A 174 11.88 -8.75 3.58
N VAL A 175 11.14 -9.53 2.79
CA VAL A 175 11.02 -9.33 1.34
C VAL A 175 10.08 -8.16 1.05
N ILE A 176 10.60 -7.05 0.53
CA ILE A 176 9.81 -5.86 0.17
C ILE A 176 9.29 -5.96 -1.25
N ALA A 177 10.15 -6.38 -2.17
CA ALA A 177 9.79 -6.58 -3.56
C ALA A 177 10.27 -7.93 -4.05
N ALA A 178 9.50 -8.54 -4.94
CA ALA A 178 9.82 -9.84 -5.52
C ALA A 178 9.34 -9.91 -6.96
N GLY A 179 10.06 -10.66 -7.77
CA GLY A 179 9.73 -10.84 -9.17
C GLY A 179 10.56 -11.90 -9.84
N GLY A 180 10.40 -11.97 -11.15
CA GLY A 180 11.11 -12.92 -11.98
C GLY A 180 10.52 -13.02 -13.37
N ARG A 181 11.14 -13.87 -14.18
CA ARG A 181 10.69 -14.22 -15.53
C ARG A 181 9.63 -15.31 -15.48
N TYR A 182 8.55 -15.19 -16.24
CA TYR A 182 7.36 -16.06 -16.21
C TYR A 182 6.84 -16.47 -17.60
N ASP A 183 7.76 -16.65 -18.56
CA ASP A 183 7.48 -17.10 -19.94
C ASP A 183 6.58 -18.35 -20.01
N LYS A 184 6.79 -19.35 -19.14
CA LYS A 184 5.97 -20.58 -19.13
C LYS A 184 4.50 -20.30 -18.80
N MET A 185 4.23 -19.30 -17.95
CA MET A 185 2.87 -18.89 -17.61
C MET A 185 2.19 -18.22 -18.80
N LEU A 186 2.88 -17.33 -19.52
CA LEU A 186 2.34 -16.74 -20.75
C LEU A 186 2.03 -17.81 -21.81
N MET A 187 2.93 -18.78 -21.95
CA MET A 187 2.74 -19.91 -22.85
C MET A 187 1.54 -20.80 -22.48
N SER A 188 1.19 -20.95 -21.21
CA SER A 188 0.02 -21.75 -20.80
C SER A 188 -1.29 -21.06 -21.20
N PHE A 189 -1.40 -19.75 -21.00
CA PHE A 189 -2.55 -18.96 -21.46
C PHE A 189 -2.68 -18.97 -22.99
N ARG A 190 -1.55 -18.87 -23.70
CA ARG A 190 -1.55 -18.98 -25.16
C ARG A 190 -2.06 -20.32 -25.66
N LYS A 191 -1.67 -21.43 -25.03
CA LYS A 191 -2.20 -22.76 -25.37
C LYS A 191 -3.71 -22.86 -25.21
N VAL A 192 -4.29 -22.12 -24.25
CA VAL A 192 -5.75 -22.03 -24.09
C VAL A 192 -6.36 -21.25 -25.26
N LEU A 193 -5.76 -20.13 -25.67
CA LEU A 193 -6.19 -19.35 -26.84
C LEU A 193 -6.06 -20.12 -28.16
N GLU A 194 -5.02 -20.94 -28.31
CA GLU A 194 -4.85 -21.79 -29.51
C GLU A 194 -5.99 -22.80 -29.66
N ARG A 195 -6.58 -23.28 -28.56
CA ARG A 195 -7.75 -24.17 -28.58
C ARG A 195 -9.04 -23.47 -29.04
N THR A 196 -9.13 -22.15 -28.94
CA THR A 196 -10.32 -21.39 -29.38
C THR A 196 -10.28 -21.02 -30.86
N GLY A 197 -9.19 -21.35 -31.58
CA GLY A 197 -9.02 -21.02 -33.00
C GLY A 197 -8.74 -19.53 -33.27
N MET A 198 -8.60 -18.71 -32.22
CA MET A 198 -8.37 -17.26 -32.31
C MET A 198 -6.89 -16.87 -32.22
N ALA A 199 -5.97 -17.83 -32.10
CA ALA A 199 -4.56 -17.55 -31.89
C ALA A 199 -3.77 -17.41 -33.20
N SER A 200 -3.04 -16.29 -33.34
CA SER A 200 -1.99 -16.14 -34.36
C SER A 200 -0.78 -17.00 -33.98
N LYS A 201 -0.39 -17.96 -34.84
CA LYS A 201 0.68 -18.94 -34.55
C LYS A 201 2.10 -18.36 -34.42
N GLU A 202 2.33 -17.09 -34.74
CA GLU A 202 3.70 -16.56 -35.00
C GLU A 202 4.40 -15.83 -33.84
N THR A 203 3.71 -15.40 -32.78
CA THR A 203 4.32 -14.55 -31.74
C THR A 203 4.78 -15.33 -30.50
N LYS A 204 6.10 -15.50 -30.29
CA LYS A 204 6.59 -15.92 -28.97
C LYS A 204 6.50 -14.75 -27.99
N GLN A 205 5.87 -14.96 -26.85
CA GLN A 205 5.73 -13.95 -25.80
C GLN A 205 6.63 -14.32 -24.63
N TYR A 206 7.34 -13.31 -24.11
CA TYR A 206 8.22 -13.41 -22.96
C TYR A 206 7.79 -12.36 -21.95
N GLY A 207 7.95 -12.66 -20.66
CA GLY A 207 7.45 -11.81 -19.59
C GLY A 207 8.37 -11.87 -18.38
N ALA A 208 8.73 -10.70 -17.88
CA ALA A 208 9.38 -10.51 -16.59
C ALA A 208 8.71 -9.33 -15.88
N GLY A 209 8.66 -9.40 -14.56
CA GLY A 209 7.97 -8.39 -13.77
C GLY A 209 8.46 -8.39 -12.33
N ILE A 210 8.14 -7.32 -11.62
CA ILE A 210 8.46 -7.15 -10.20
C ILE A 210 7.27 -6.52 -9.50
N SER A 211 7.01 -6.95 -8.28
CA SER A 211 5.93 -6.43 -7.43
C SER A 211 6.51 -5.90 -6.13
N ILE A 212 6.07 -4.71 -5.72
CA ILE A 212 6.46 -4.06 -4.47
C ILE A 212 5.31 -4.21 -3.47
N SER A 213 5.60 -4.73 -2.28
CA SER A 213 4.66 -4.72 -1.17
C SER A 213 4.62 -3.32 -0.55
N LEU A 214 3.59 -2.54 -0.91
CA LEU A 214 3.41 -1.20 -0.39
C LEU A 214 3.31 -1.19 1.14
N ASP A 215 2.61 -2.16 1.74
CA ASP A 215 2.50 -2.26 3.20
C ASP A 215 3.86 -2.39 3.88
N LYS A 216 4.77 -3.20 3.31
CA LYS A 216 6.13 -3.36 3.83
C LYS A 216 6.98 -2.13 3.56
N LEU A 217 6.86 -1.52 2.38
CA LEU A 217 7.55 -0.28 2.06
C LEU A 217 7.16 0.84 3.03
N VAL A 218 5.87 1.02 3.29
CA VAL A 218 5.35 1.97 4.30
C VAL A 218 5.90 1.63 5.68
N SER A 219 5.93 0.35 6.06
CA SER A 219 6.52 -0.05 7.35
C SER A 219 7.99 0.32 7.47
N VAL A 220 8.78 0.15 6.41
CA VAL A 220 10.20 0.56 6.36
C VAL A 220 10.33 2.08 6.47
N VAL A 221 9.51 2.83 5.73
CA VAL A 221 9.50 4.30 5.77
C VAL A 221 9.11 4.82 7.16
N THR A 222 8.09 4.24 7.80
CA THR A 222 7.67 4.60 9.15
C THR A 222 8.78 4.35 10.16
N GLU A 223 9.42 3.17 10.12
CA GLU A 223 10.56 2.87 11.00
C GLU A 223 11.73 3.83 10.76
N ALA A 224 11.97 4.21 9.50
CA ALA A 224 12.99 5.18 9.15
C ALA A 224 12.70 6.58 9.73
N CYS A 225 11.45 7.05 9.62
CA CYS A 225 11.00 8.31 10.18
C CYS A 225 11.13 8.34 11.71
N GLU A 226 10.76 7.24 12.38
CA GLU A 226 10.91 7.10 13.84
C GLU A 226 12.37 7.22 14.29
N ASN A 227 13.31 6.68 13.50
CA ASN A 227 14.75 6.74 13.80
C ASN A 227 15.36 8.14 13.59
N LEU A 228 14.73 9.01 12.77
CA LEU A 228 15.25 10.33 12.40
C LEU A 228 14.83 11.47 13.35
N ASN A 229 14.21 11.16 14.51
CA ASN A 229 13.66 12.16 15.46
C ASN A 229 12.67 13.16 14.83
N GLY A 230 12.18 12.88 13.62
CA GLY A 230 11.20 13.71 12.93
C GLY A 230 9.81 13.24 13.28
N GLU A 231 9.23 13.78 14.35
CA GLU A 231 7.78 13.80 14.48
C GLU A 231 7.21 14.68 13.37
N SER A 232 7.11 14.16 12.14
CA SER A 232 6.36 14.78 11.05
C SER A 232 4.96 14.15 11.08
N LYS A 233 4.20 14.45 12.13
CA LYS A 233 2.86 13.87 12.33
C LYS A 233 1.82 14.46 11.37
N CYS A 234 2.11 15.60 10.73
CA CYS A 234 1.21 16.20 9.76
C CYS A 234 1.96 16.81 8.58
N GLY A 235 1.49 16.56 7.36
CA GLY A 235 2.06 17.13 6.14
C GLY A 235 1.62 18.58 5.87
N ILE A 236 1.35 19.36 6.93
CA ILE A 236 0.90 20.76 6.89
C ILE A 236 2.11 21.65 7.18
N ASP A 237 2.43 22.55 6.26
CA ASP A 237 3.61 23.42 6.35
C ASP A 237 3.28 24.74 7.08
N VAL A 238 2.05 25.24 6.91
CA VAL A 238 1.63 26.56 7.43
C VAL A 238 0.25 26.51 8.08
N ALA A 239 0.12 27.06 9.29
CA ALA A 239 -1.16 27.37 9.92
C ALA A 239 -1.49 28.86 9.73
N VAL A 240 -2.71 29.18 9.31
CA VAL A 240 -3.20 30.57 9.21
C VAL A 240 -4.31 30.77 10.24
N CYS A 241 -4.15 31.75 11.12
CA CYS A 241 -5.16 32.11 12.12
C CYS A 241 -5.57 33.57 11.97
N CYS A 242 -6.87 33.83 12.06
CA CYS A 242 -7.41 35.17 12.14
C CYS A 242 -8.03 35.36 13.52
N GLU A 243 -7.58 36.36 14.28
CA GLU A 243 -8.26 36.71 15.53
C GLU A 243 -9.57 37.41 15.17
N SER A 244 -10.70 36.94 15.69
CA SER A 244 -12.01 37.57 15.49
C SER A 244 -12.15 38.79 16.39
N SER A 245 -12.36 39.99 15.82
CA SER A 245 -12.83 41.14 16.61
C SER A 245 -14.18 41.59 16.07
N PRO A 246 -15.13 41.95 16.95
CA PRO A 246 -16.48 42.33 16.53
C PRO A 246 -16.44 43.57 15.63
N GLY A 247 -17.02 43.47 14.43
CA GLY A 247 -17.25 44.63 13.54
C GLY A 247 -16.40 44.74 12.27
N SER A 248 -15.55 43.76 11.94
CA SER A 248 -14.77 43.80 10.68
C SER A 248 -14.59 42.42 10.00
N GLU A 249 -15.63 41.61 9.99
CA GLU A 249 -15.61 40.23 9.48
C GLU A 249 -15.34 40.19 7.96
N GLY A 250 -15.99 41.02 7.15
CA GLY A 250 -15.88 40.97 5.68
C GLY A 250 -14.60 41.54 5.04
N ARG A 251 -13.77 42.30 5.77
CA ARG A 251 -12.48 42.81 5.25
C ARG A 251 -11.34 41.81 5.46
N ARG A 252 -11.35 41.11 6.60
CA ARG A 252 -10.31 40.13 6.97
C ARG A 252 -10.43 38.83 6.20
N GLU A 253 -11.64 38.37 5.89
CA GLU A 253 -11.85 37.20 5.03
C GLU A 253 -11.21 37.38 3.65
N LYS A 254 -11.31 38.58 3.07
CA LYS A 254 -10.67 38.90 1.78
C LYS A 254 -9.15 38.91 1.87
N GLU A 255 -8.59 39.47 2.95
CA GLU A 255 -7.15 39.45 3.20
C GLU A 255 -6.64 38.02 3.43
N MET A 256 -7.39 37.20 4.18
CA MET A 256 -7.07 35.79 4.41
C MET A 256 -7.11 34.98 3.11
N ILE A 257 -8.13 35.17 2.27
CA ILE A 257 -8.23 34.50 0.96
C ILE A 257 -7.04 34.88 0.07
N ASN A 258 -6.60 36.14 0.09
CA ASN A 258 -5.42 36.56 -0.67
C ASN A 258 -4.15 35.88 -0.14
N ILE A 259 -3.96 35.83 1.18
CA ILE A 259 -2.81 35.14 1.80
C ILE A 259 -2.82 33.64 1.47
N LEU A 260 -3.98 32.98 1.60
CA LEU A 260 -4.13 31.56 1.26
C LEU A 260 -3.82 31.29 -0.21
N ARG A 261 -4.32 32.13 -1.11
CA ARG A 261 -4.04 32.03 -2.55
C ARG A 261 -2.56 32.13 -2.84
N GLU A 262 -1.87 33.11 -2.27
CA GLU A 262 -0.43 33.29 -2.49
C GLU A 262 0.39 32.14 -1.90
N ILE A 263 0.06 31.64 -0.70
CA ILE A 263 0.77 30.51 -0.11
C ILE A 263 0.51 29.22 -0.90
N TRP A 264 -0.71 29.00 -1.41
CA TRP A 264 -1.01 27.87 -2.29
C TRP A 264 -0.29 27.95 -3.64
N LEU A 265 -0.04 29.15 -4.17
CA LEU A 265 0.80 29.33 -5.37
C LEU A 265 2.25 28.88 -5.15
N LEU A 266 2.74 28.88 -3.91
CA LEU A 266 4.05 28.34 -3.52
C LEU A 266 4.06 26.81 -3.34
N GLY A 267 2.92 26.15 -3.45
CA GLY A 267 2.81 24.69 -3.26
C GLY A 267 2.86 24.22 -1.81
N LEU A 268 2.80 25.14 -0.84
CA LEU A 268 2.79 24.83 0.60
C LEU A 268 1.40 24.37 1.05
N LYS A 269 1.36 23.38 1.96
CA LYS A 269 0.10 22.88 2.54
C LYS A 269 -0.32 23.75 3.71
N VAL A 270 -1.53 24.30 3.64
CA VAL A 270 -2.03 25.28 4.61
C VAL A 270 -3.28 24.78 5.32
N THR A 271 -3.36 25.03 6.62
CA THR A 271 -4.58 24.83 7.43
C THR A 271 -5.03 26.14 8.05
N THR A 272 -6.33 26.41 8.00
CA THR A 272 -6.96 27.53 8.71
C THR A 272 -7.40 27.08 10.11
N LEU A 273 -7.00 27.80 11.15
CA LEU A 273 -7.40 27.51 12.53
C LEU A 273 -8.37 28.59 13.03
N ASP A 274 -9.54 28.14 13.52
CA ASP A 274 -10.53 28.96 14.22
C ASP A 274 -10.39 28.75 15.74
N LEU A 275 -9.19 29.03 16.26
CA LEU A 275 -8.85 28.89 17.68
C LEU A 275 -8.76 30.27 18.33
N CYS A 276 -9.28 30.39 19.54
CA CYS A 276 -9.48 31.69 20.20
C CYS A 276 -8.24 32.19 20.93
N THR A 277 -7.35 31.29 21.37
CA THR A 277 -6.17 31.66 22.18
C THR A 277 -4.85 31.31 21.50
N MET A 278 -3.83 32.13 21.74
CA MET A 278 -2.49 31.90 21.21
C MET A 278 -1.86 30.61 21.76
N GLU A 279 -2.19 30.24 22.99
CA GLU A 279 -1.70 29.02 23.63
C GLU A 279 -2.26 27.77 22.93
N GLU A 280 -3.56 27.74 22.62
CA GLU A 280 -4.18 26.65 21.85
C GLU A 280 -3.61 26.54 20.43
N ILE A 281 -3.34 27.68 19.77
CA ILE A 281 -2.74 27.70 18.42
C ILE A 281 -1.32 27.14 18.48
N LEU A 282 -0.52 27.54 19.46
CA LEU A 282 0.86 27.06 19.63
C LEU A 282 0.89 25.58 20.02
N GLU A 283 -0.02 25.12 20.87
CA GLU A 283 -0.13 23.71 21.24
C GLU A 283 -0.56 22.87 20.04
N TYR A 284 -1.59 23.29 19.29
CA TYR A 284 -2.02 22.62 18.07
C TYR A 284 -0.89 22.55 17.03
N CYS A 285 -0.16 23.65 16.82
CA CYS A 285 0.95 23.69 15.87
C CYS A 285 2.13 22.82 16.34
N ARG A 286 2.36 22.71 17.66
CA ARG A 286 3.38 21.81 18.23
C ARG A 286 2.97 20.34 18.08
N GLU A 287 1.72 20.00 18.39
CA GLU A 287 1.19 18.63 18.28
C GLU A 287 1.15 18.14 16.82
N ASN A 288 0.87 19.04 15.88
CA ASN A 288 0.80 18.74 14.45
C ASN A 288 2.11 19.04 13.70
N SER A 289 3.18 19.43 14.39
CA SER A 289 4.51 19.70 13.83
C SER A 289 4.51 20.73 12.69
N ILE A 290 3.67 21.75 12.80
CA ILE A 290 3.52 22.83 11.82
C ILE A 290 4.67 23.82 11.99
N SER A 291 5.44 24.03 10.92
CA SER A 291 6.68 24.84 10.97
C SER A 291 6.43 26.34 10.98
N HIS A 292 5.35 26.81 10.35
CA HIS A 292 5.04 28.23 10.23
C HIS A 292 3.60 28.55 10.65
N ILE A 293 3.42 29.64 11.38
CA ILE A 293 2.13 30.16 11.80
C ILE A 293 2.01 31.60 11.30
N VAL A 294 0.97 31.89 10.53
CA VAL A 294 0.64 33.22 10.03
C VAL A 294 -0.57 33.73 10.82
N LEU A 295 -0.35 34.75 11.63
CA LEU A 295 -1.36 35.38 12.49
C LEU A 295 -1.76 36.74 11.90
N LEU A 296 -3.05 36.92 11.64
CA LEU A 296 -3.63 38.20 11.24
C LEU A 296 -4.26 38.88 12.46
N ARG A 297 -3.63 39.95 12.98
CA ARG A 297 -4.10 40.70 14.17
C ARG A 297 -4.14 42.20 13.89
N ASN A 298 -5.31 42.83 14.06
CA ASN A 298 -5.48 44.29 13.94
C ASN A 298 -4.89 44.92 12.65
N GLY A 299 -4.94 44.20 11.53
CA GLY A 299 -4.36 44.65 10.24
C GLY A 299 -2.83 44.51 10.15
N ALA A 300 -2.18 43.93 11.16
CA ALA A 300 -0.77 43.57 11.14
C ALA A 300 -0.60 42.06 10.95
N LEU A 301 0.32 41.68 10.06
CA LEU A 301 0.63 40.31 9.73
C LEU A 301 1.85 39.86 10.53
N LYS A 302 1.69 38.82 11.34
CA LYS A 302 2.73 38.27 12.20
C LYS A 302 3.02 36.85 11.76
N VAL A 303 4.28 36.53 11.52
CA VAL A 303 4.69 35.15 11.20
C VAL A 303 5.52 34.62 12.36
N GLN A 304 5.06 33.53 12.96
CA GLN A 304 5.82 32.76 13.93
C GLN A 304 6.39 31.54 13.23
N THR A 305 7.71 31.38 13.26
CA THR A 305 8.40 30.21 12.71
C THR A 305 9.01 29.40 13.83
N TRP A 306 8.87 28.08 13.75
CA TRP A 306 9.53 27.16 14.67
C TRP A 306 11.04 27.14 14.38
N GLU A 307 11.85 27.70 15.28
CA GLU A 307 13.30 27.79 15.10
C GLU A 307 14.04 27.62 16.43
N ARG A 308 14.89 26.59 16.53
CA ARG A 308 15.68 26.25 17.76
C ARG A 308 14.80 26.03 19.00
N ASP A 309 13.80 25.17 18.87
CA ASP A 309 12.94 24.69 19.97
C ASP A 309 12.00 25.76 20.58
N ARG A 310 11.84 26.90 19.89
CA ARG A 310 10.89 27.97 20.25
C ARG A 310 10.31 28.63 19.00
N PHE A 311 9.09 29.16 19.10
CA PHE A 311 8.51 29.99 18.05
C PHE A 311 9.10 31.41 18.10
N GLN A 312 9.71 31.86 17.01
CA GLN A 312 10.19 33.23 16.86
C GLN A 312 9.17 34.09 16.11
N GLU A 313 8.69 35.16 16.73
CA GLU A 313 7.76 36.11 16.12
C GLU A 313 8.52 37.14 15.28
N LYS A 314 8.24 37.19 13.98
CA LYS A 314 8.67 38.26 13.07
C LYS A 314 7.45 39.01 12.55
N LYS A 315 7.46 40.33 12.68
CA LYS A 315 6.40 41.21 12.15
C LYS A 315 6.75 41.61 10.72
N TRP A 316 5.81 41.45 9.81
CA TRP A 316 5.99 41.81 8.40
C TRP A 316 4.83 42.69 7.95
N ASN A 317 5.14 43.71 7.17
CA ASN A 317 4.15 44.69 6.72
C ASN A 317 3.55 44.33 5.35
N THR A 318 4.16 43.41 4.60
CA THR A 318 3.76 43.03 3.23
C THR A 318 3.63 41.52 3.09
N ILE A 319 2.61 41.07 2.34
CA ILE A 319 2.41 39.65 1.99
C ILE A 319 3.61 39.11 1.16
N GLN A 320 4.20 39.95 0.31
CA GLN A 320 5.34 39.58 -0.53
C GLN A 320 6.60 39.20 0.29
N ASP A 321 6.85 39.88 1.40
CA ASP A 321 8.02 39.62 2.25
C ASP A 321 7.89 38.26 2.95
N ILE A 322 6.66 37.85 3.26
CA ILE A 322 6.36 36.54 3.85
C ILE A 322 6.51 35.43 2.83
N ILE A 323 6.04 35.66 1.59
CA ILE A 323 6.26 34.75 0.48
C ILE A 323 7.75 34.53 0.24
N GLU A 324 8.54 35.60 0.16
CA GLU A 324 10.00 35.50 -0.06
C GLU A 324 10.70 34.79 1.12
N TYR A 325 10.24 35.02 2.34
CA TYR A 325 10.76 34.35 3.54
C TYR A 325 10.40 32.85 3.58
N LEU A 326 9.14 32.50 3.29
CA LEU A 326 8.67 31.11 3.21
C LEU A 326 9.35 30.37 2.06
N GLN A 327 9.55 31.04 0.92
CA GLN A 327 10.24 30.49 -0.24
C GLN A 327 11.71 30.16 0.09
N ARG A 328 12.45 31.08 0.74
CA ARG A 328 13.84 30.85 1.19
C ARG A 328 13.98 29.73 2.21
N GLN A 329 12.97 29.52 3.06
CA GLN A 329 12.94 28.39 4.02
C GLN A 329 12.58 27.07 3.32
N SER A 330 11.68 27.11 2.33
CA SER A 330 11.24 25.96 1.54
C SER A 330 12.23 25.48 0.48
N GLU A 331 13.16 26.31 0.01
CA GLU A 331 14.24 25.90 -0.92
C GLU A 331 15.23 24.89 -0.30
N SER A 332 15.14 24.67 1.01
CA SER A 332 15.82 23.55 1.68
C SER A 332 15.10 22.21 1.51
N ALA A 333 13.86 22.21 1.02
CA ALA A 333 13.08 21.02 0.65
C ALA A 333 13.20 20.79 -0.86
N LEU A 334 13.55 19.55 -1.21
CA LEU A 334 13.79 19.07 -2.57
C LEU A 334 12.63 19.41 -3.53
N PRO A 335 12.91 19.54 -4.84
CA PRO A 335 11.92 19.96 -5.82
C PRO A 335 10.69 19.05 -5.82
N ILE A 336 9.53 19.70 -5.76
CA ILE A 336 8.21 19.10 -5.96
C ILE A 336 8.21 18.38 -7.30
N LEU A 337 7.93 17.08 -7.27
CA LEU A 337 7.69 16.24 -8.44
C LEU A 337 6.66 16.93 -9.35
N ASN A 338 7.10 17.32 -10.55
CA ASN A 338 6.16 17.58 -11.63
C ASN A 338 5.40 16.29 -11.88
N ARG A 339 4.11 16.34 -11.56
CA ARG A 339 3.13 15.30 -11.83
C ARG A 339 3.19 15.00 -13.33
N SER A 340 3.75 13.86 -13.71
CA SER A 340 3.61 13.33 -15.06
C SER A 340 2.13 13.02 -15.28
N GLU A 341 1.41 13.97 -15.88
CA GLU A 341 0.07 13.72 -16.40
C GLU A 341 0.18 12.77 -17.60
N SER A 342 -0.02 11.49 -17.35
CA SER A 342 -0.37 10.56 -18.41
C SER A 342 -1.74 10.98 -18.97
N LYS A 343 -1.73 11.70 -20.10
CA LYS A 343 -2.92 11.89 -20.93
C LYS A 343 -3.37 10.51 -21.42
N VAL A 344 -4.32 9.93 -20.70
CA VAL A 344 -5.04 8.76 -21.19
C VAL A 344 -5.92 9.25 -22.33
N SER A 345 -5.49 8.96 -23.56
CA SER A 345 -6.35 9.12 -24.74
C SER A 345 -7.56 8.23 -24.53
N ALA A 346 -8.71 8.85 -24.31
CA ALA A 346 -10.00 8.16 -24.26
C ALA A 346 -10.31 7.65 -25.66
N ASN A 347 -9.84 6.45 -26.00
CA ASN A 347 -10.53 5.53 -26.88
C ASN A 347 -9.95 4.12 -26.68
N ASP A 348 -10.87 3.20 -26.45
CA ASP A 348 -10.70 1.74 -26.37
C ASP A 348 -9.84 1.18 -25.23
N VAL A 349 -10.42 1.17 -24.03
CA VAL A 349 -10.19 0.07 -23.08
C VAL A 349 -11.55 -0.51 -22.69
N SER A 350 -11.92 -1.61 -23.33
CA SER A 350 -12.99 -2.48 -22.87
C SER A 350 -12.56 -3.10 -21.54
N ILE A 351 -13.02 -2.50 -20.44
CA ILE A 351 -12.87 -3.03 -19.09
C ILE A 351 -13.60 -4.38 -19.04
N VAL A 352 -12.84 -5.45 -18.94
CA VAL A 352 -13.37 -6.78 -18.60
C VAL A 352 -13.97 -6.67 -17.21
N GLN A 353 -15.29 -6.78 -17.11
CA GLN A 353 -16.03 -6.80 -15.86
C GLN A 353 -15.51 -7.93 -14.97
N SER A 354 -14.89 -7.58 -13.84
CA SER A 354 -14.79 -8.49 -12.71
C SER A 354 -16.22 -8.81 -12.25
N ASN A 355 -16.47 -10.09 -11.96
CA ASN A 355 -17.77 -10.61 -11.55
C ASN A 355 -18.48 -9.67 -10.56
N PRO A 356 -19.77 -9.37 -10.76
CA PRO A 356 -20.48 -8.42 -9.91
C PRO A 356 -20.58 -8.99 -8.49
N VAL A 357 -19.93 -8.33 -7.54
CA VAL A 357 -20.35 -8.43 -6.14
C VAL A 357 -21.80 -7.95 -6.10
N ASN A 358 -22.68 -8.73 -5.47
CA ASN A 358 -24.10 -8.42 -5.32
C ASN A 358 -24.30 -7.33 -4.25
N ALA A 359 -23.72 -6.15 -4.49
CA ALA A 359 -23.76 -4.99 -3.62
C ALA A 359 -24.68 -3.93 -4.23
N ASN A 360 -25.76 -3.61 -3.52
CA ASN A 360 -26.67 -2.55 -3.86
C ASN A 360 -26.34 -1.30 -3.01
N ILE A 361 -26.49 -0.12 -3.61
CA ILE A 361 -26.16 1.16 -2.97
C ILE A 361 -27.44 1.99 -2.97
N ASN A 362 -28.03 2.13 -1.79
CA ASN A 362 -29.18 2.97 -1.52
C ASN A 362 -28.73 4.35 -1.00
N PHE A 363 -29.28 5.42 -1.58
CA PHE A 363 -28.99 6.79 -1.16
C PHE A 363 -30.18 7.34 -0.38
N ILE A 364 -30.03 7.48 0.94
CA ILE A 364 -31.05 8.08 1.79
C ILE A 364 -30.74 9.57 1.90
N LEU A 365 -31.58 10.44 1.33
CA LEU A 365 -31.33 11.88 1.26
C LEU A 365 -32.22 12.65 2.24
N SER A 366 -31.65 13.65 2.93
CA SER A 366 -32.46 14.57 3.71
C SER A 366 -33.21 15.55 2.80
N GLU A 367 -34.29 16.18 3.30
CA GLU A 367 -35.07 17.21 2.59
C GLU A 367 -34.21 18.40 2.12
N ARG A 368 -33.02 18.58 2.70
CA ARG A 368 -32.05 19.64 2.35
C ARG A 368 -31.01 19.22 1.31
N ASP A 369 -30.89 17.93 1.01
CA ASP A 369 -29.83 17.39 0.17
C ASP A 369 -30.31 17.22 -1.28
N LYS A 370 -29.77 18.04 -2.20
CA LYS A 370 -30.02 17.89 -3.64
C LYS A 370 -28.81 17.26 -4.32
N LEU A 371 -28.95 16.00 -4.73
CA LEU A 371 -27.95 15.28 -5.53
C LEU A 371 -28.34 15.24 -7.01
N SER A 372 -27.45 15.71 -7.88
CA SER A 372 -27.60 15.55 -9.33
C SER A 372 -27.37 14.09 -9.75
N GLY A 373 -27.98 13.66 -10.86
CA GLY A 373 -27.82 12.29 -11.38
C GLY A 373 -26.36 11.92 -11.69
N SER A 374 -25.54 12.90 -12.10
CA SER A 374 -24.09 12.72 -12.28
C SER A 374 -23.35 12.58 -10.95
N GLY A 375 -23.74 13.34 -9.91
CA GLY A 375 -23.18 13.23 -8.57
C GLY A 375 -23.41 11.83 -7.97
N ARG A 376 -24.63 11.30 -8.10
CA ARG A 376 -24.95 9.93 -7.63
C ARG A 376 -24.08 8.86 -8.31
N ARG A 377 -23.85 8.99 -9.62
CA ARG A 377 -22.98 8.06 -10.37
C ARG A 377 -21.52 8.14 -9.89
N ASN A 378 -21.02 9.35 -9.63
CA ASN A 378 -19.66 9.53 -9.13
C ASN A 378 -19.49 8.95 -7.73
N PHE A 379 -20.41 9.26 -6.79
CA PHE A 379 -20.38 8.67 -5.45
C PHE A 379 -20.48 7.14 -5.49
N LYS A 380 -21.35 6.59 -6.35
CA LYS A 380 -21.47 5.14 -6.52
C LYS A 380 -20.14 4.51 -6.95
N ASN A 381 -19.44 5.11 -7.93
CA ASN A 381 -18.15 4.61 -8.38
C ASN A 381 -17.07 4.72 -7.30
N THR A 382 -17.05 5.81 -6.54
CA THR A 382 -16.11 6.01 -5.43
C THR A 382 -16.34 4.98 -4.30
N ILE A 383 -17.60 4.78 -3.89
CA ILE A 383 -17.99 3.80 -2.86
C ILE A 383 -17.58 2.39 -3.31
N LEU A 384 -17.88 2.00 -4.55
CA LEU A 384 -17.51 0.69 -5.08
C LEU A 384 -16.00 0.50 -5.18
N ALA A 385 -15.25 1.53 -5.60
CA ALA A 385 -13.79 1.47 -5.66
C ALA A 385 -13.18 1.30 -4.27
N GLN A 386 -13.64 2.10 -3.30
CA GLN A 386 -13.15 2.07 -1.93
C GLN A 386 -13.49 0.75 -1.21
N MET A 387 -14.71 0.25 -1.40
CA MET A 387 -15.20 -0.95 -0.72
C MET A 387 -14.92 -2.24 -1.48
N SER A 388 -14.33 -2.17 -2.69
CA SER A 388 -14.06 -3.34 -3.55
C SER A 388 -13.35 -4.48 -2.81
N PHE A 389 -12.33 -4.16 -2.01
CA PHE A 389 -11.58 -5.15 -1.23
C PHE A 389 -12.39 -5.75 -0.08
N TYR A 390 -13.22 -4.96 0.60
CA TYR A 390 -14.09 -5.44 1.68
C TYR A 390 -15.21 -6.33 1.13
N LEU A 391 -15.81 -5.91 0.02
CA LEU A 391 -16.86 -6.66 -0.69
C LEU A 391 -16.36 -7.99 -1.27
N GLN A 392 -15.10 -8.08 -1.72
CA GLN A 392 -14.48 -9.34 -2.17
C GLN A 392 -14.29 -10.37 -1.06
N ARG A 393 -14.26 -9.95 0.22
CA ARG A 393 -14.14 -10.84 1.38
C ARG A 393 -15.49 -11.40 1.83
N ILE A 394 -16.60 -10.81 1.38
CA ILE A 394 -17.95 -11.29 1.65
C ILE A 394 -18.29 -12.36 0.61
N SER A 395 -18.90 -13.46 1.05
CA SER A 395 -19.34 -14.53 0.14
C SER A 395 -20.28 -13.97 -0.92
N HIS A 396 -20.07 -14.34 -2.19
CA HIS A 396 -20.91 -13.95 -3.33
C HIS A 396 -22.39 -14.37 -3.22
N LYS A 397 -22.72 -15.20 -2.21
CA LYS A 397 -24.10 -15.63 -1.90
C LYS A 397 -24.82 -14.73 -0.91
N VAL A 398 -24.10 -13.79 -0.26
CA VAL A 398 -24.66 -12.87 0.73
C VAL A 398 -24.91 -11.52 0.05
N PRO A 399 -26.16 -11.03 -0.01
CA PRO A 399 -26.45 -9.71 -0.54
C PRO A 399 -25.89 -8.64 0.41
N VAL A 400 -25.33 -7.57 -0.14
CA VAL A 400 -24.80 -6.44 0.63
C VAL A 400 -25.59 -5.19 0.26
N GLU A 401 -26.13 -4.50 1.27
CA GLU A 401 -26.79 -3.21 1.07
C GLU A 401 -25.97 -2.10 1.73
N ILE A 402 -25.67 -1.06 0.96
CA ILE A 402 -24.90 0.09 1.42
C ILE A 402 -25.84 1.30 1.46
N PHE A 403 -26.10 1.80 2.66
CA PHE A 403 -26.84 3.03 2.90
C PHE A 403 -25.87 4.22 2.91
N ALA A 404 -25.87 4.97 1.81
CA ALA A 404 -25.07 6.18 1.64
C ALA A 404 -25.83 7.40 2.19
N VAL A 405 -25.28 8.04 3.24
CA VAL A 405 -25.92 9.11 4.00
C VAL A 405 -25.02 10.33 4.19
N PHE A 406 -25.61 11.52 4.28
CA PHE A 406 -24.91 12.77 4.62
C PHE A 406 -24.87 12.98 6.15
N LEU A 407 -24.25 12.03 6.85
CA LEU A 407 -23.99 12.12 8.28
C LEU A 407 -22.49 12.02 8.55
N GLU A 408 -22.00 12.79 9.53
CA GLU A 408 -20.65 12.64 10.05
C GLU A 408 -20.47 11.26 10.71
N MET A 409 -19.25 10.75 10.71
CA MET A 409 -18.89 9.45 11.24
C MET A 409 -19.13 9.36 12.76
N SER A 410 -19.10 10.50 13.47
CA SER A 410 -19.47 10.62 14.89
C SER A 410 -20.93 10.17 15.14
N VAL A 411 -21.84 10.55 14.23
CA VAL A 411 -23.27 10.20 14.28
C VAL A 411 -23.45 8.74 13.87
N ILE A 412 -22.80 8.28 12.79
CA ILE A 412 -22.87 6.87 12.33
C ILE A 412 -22.38 5.91 13.42
N ARG A 413 -21.27 6.23 14.10
CA ARG A 413 -20.77 5.43 15.24
C ARG A 413 -21.80 5.35 16.36
N THR A 414 -22.52 6.44 16.62
CA THR A 414 -23.58 6.46 17.65
C THR A 414 -24.77 5.62 17.23
N ILE A 415 -25.19 5.68 15.96
CA ILE A 415 -26.26 4.81 15.43
C ILE A 415 -25.86 3.34 15.65
N ILE A 416 -24.70 2.92 15.17
CA ILE A 416 -24.28 1.51 15.24
C ILE A 416 -24.07 1.02 16.68
N SER A 417 -23.63 1.90 17.59
CA SER A 417 -23.36 1.51 18.99
C SER A 417 -24.61 1.38 19.85
N PHE A 418 -25.72 2.06 19.48
CA PHE A 418 -26.91 2.15 20.32
C PHE A 418 -28.18 1.62 19.64
N LEU A 419 -28.18 1.37 18.33
CA LEU A 419 -29.33 0.86 17.60
C LEU A 419 -29.50 -0.64 17.84
N GLU A 420 -30.64 -1.03 18.41
CA GLU A 420 -31.02 -2.42 18.64
C GLU A 420 -32.00 -2.87 17.56
N ILE A 421 -31.47 -3.19 16.38
CA ILE A 421 -32.27 -3.46 15.16
C ILE A 421 -32.92 -4.85 15.13
N ASP A 422 -32.40 -5.83 15.89
CA ASP A 422 -32.95 -7.21 15.99
C ASP A 422 -34.06 -7.36 17.03
N GLU A 423 -34.30 -6.34 17.85
CA GLU A 423 -35.20 -6.39 18.99
C GLU A 423 -36.64 -5.93 18.63
N ASP A 424 -37.57 -6.18 19.55
CA ASP A 424 -38.98 -5.82 19.41
C ASP A 424 -39.20 -4.33 19.08
N GLU A 425 -40.30 -4.00 18.40
CA GLU A 425 -40.61 -2.63 17.94
C GLU A 425 -40.50 -1.58 19.05
N GLN A 426 -40.89 -1.92 20.29
CA GLN A 426 -40.80 -1.00 21.42
C GLN A 426 -39.35 -0.73 21.86
N ILE A 427 -38.48 -1.72 21.77
CA ILE A 427 -37.06 -1.62 22.14
C ILE A 427 -36.31 -0.88 21.04
N PHE A 428 -36.58 -1.22 19.78
CA PHE A 428 -36.06 -0.52 18.61
C PHE A 428 -36.37 0.99 18.65
N GLN A 429 -37.63 1.38 18.89
CA GLN A 429 -37.99 2.81 18.97
C GLN A 429 -37.33 3.53 20.15
N LYS A 430 -37.11 2.85 21.30
CA LYS A 430 -36.34 3.40 22.42
C LYS A 430 -34.87 3.60 22.04
N SER A 431 -34.29 2.65 21.31
CA SER A 431 -32.89 2.72 20.86
C SER A 431 -32.68 3.90 19.89
N ILE A 432 -33.62 4.15 18.98
CA ILE A 432 -33.64 5.35 18.12
C ILE A 432 -33.72 6.63 18.96
N GLN A 433 -34.55 6.66 19.99
CA GLN A 433 -34.69 7.84 20.85
C GLN A 433 -33.39 8.18 21.57
N ILE A 434 -32.63 7.18 22.05
CA ILE A 434 -31.30 7.37 22.67
C ILE A 434 -30.32 8.00 21.68
N VAL A 435 -30.33 7.57 20.41
CA VAL A 435 -29.46 8.14 19.37
C VAL A 435 -29.87 9.59 19.05
N ILE A 436 -31.19 9.86 18.97
CA ILE A 436 -31.72 11.20 18.74
C ILE A 436 -31.37 12.15 19.89
N ASP A 437 -31.41 11.70 21.14
CA ASP A 437 -31.10 12.54 22.30
C ASP A 437 -29.63 12.98 22.29
N LYS A 438 -28.74 12.15 21.76
CA LYS A 438 -27.31 12.49 21.56
C LYS A 438 -27.08 13.38 20.34
N HIS A 439 -27.91 13.28 19.31
CA HIS A 439 -27.78 14.01 18.03
C HIS A 439 -29.09 14.70 17.61
N PRO A 440 -29.60 15.66 18.40
CA PRO A 440 -30.95 16.22 18.20
C PRO A 440 -31.10 16.98 16.88
N ARG A 441 -29.99 17.50 16.33
CA ARG A 441 -29.94 18.22 15.04
C ARG A 441 -30.36 17.34 13.85
N HIS A 442 -30.13 16.03 13.93
CA HIS A 442 -30.40 15.09 12.83
C HIS A 442 -31.65 14.21 13.07
N LYS A 443 -32.50 14.56 14.06
CA LYS A 443 -33.64 13.74 14.52
C LYS A 443 -34.46 13.08 13.41
N LYS A 444 -34.96 13.86 12.45
CA LYS A 444 -35.81 13.36 11.36
C LYS A 444 -35.07 12.40 10.44
N TYR A 445 -33.80 12.72 10.14
CA TYR A 445 -32.98 11.97 9.20
C TYR A 445 -32.48 10.65 9.81
N ILE A 446 -32.05 10.68 11.08
CA ILE A 446 -31.70 9.46 11.84
C ILE A 446 -32.90 8.51 11.88
N LYS A 447 -34.10 9.02 12.17
CA LYS A 447 -35.32 8.21 12.23
C LYS A 447 -35.60 7.51 10.89
N GLN A 448 -35.52 8.24 9.78
CA GLN A 448 -35.70 7.69 8.44
C GLN A 448 -34.67 6.60 8.11
N ILE A 449 -33.39 6.85 8.40
CA ILE A 449 -32.31 5.88 8.15
C ILE A 449 -32.58 4.57 8.90
N CYS A 450 -32.90 4.66 10.20
CA CYS A 450 -33.14 3.47 11.01
C CYS A 450 -34.39 2.69 10.57
N GLU A 451 -35.48 3.38 10.20
CA GLU A 451 -36.70 2.74 9.69
C GLU A 451 -36.44 1.99 8.37
N GLU A 452 -35.72 2.61 7.41
CA GLU A 452 -35.34 1.95 6.15
C GLU A 452 -34.42 0.73 6.37
N MET A 453 -33.50 0.82 7.34
CA MET A 453 -32.66 -0.33 7.73
C MET A 453 -33.50 -1.47 8.31
N LYS A 454 -34.46 -1.18 9.19
CA LYS A 454 -35.33 -2.21 9.80
C LYS A 454 -36.25 -2.88 8.78
N GLU A 455 -36.77 -2.13 7.82
CA GLU A 455 -37.56 -2.69 6.72
C GLU A 455 -36.75 -3.71 5.91
N LEU A 456 -35.50 -3.38 5.58
CA LEU A 456 -34.61 -4.25 4.83
C LEU A 456 -34.19 -5.49 5.64
N ARG A 457 -33.96 -5.36 6.96
CA ARG A 457 -33.60 -6.49 7.83
C ARG A 457 -34.72 -7.53 7.97
N ASN A 458 -35.97 -7.12 7.77
CA ASN A 458 -37.15 -8.00 7.76
C ASN A 458 -37.33 -8.75 6.43
N GLU A 459 -36.55 -8.44 5.39
CA GLU A 459 -36.57 -9.21 4.14
C GLU A 459 -35.93 -10.60 4.32
N LYS A 460 -36.44 -11.60 3.58
CA LYS A 460 -35.99 -13.01 3.66
C LYS A 460 -34.50 -13.20 3.34
N SER A 461 -33.88 -12.22 2.68
CA SER A 461 -32.50 -12.24 2.19
C SER A 461 -31.45 -11.90 3.26
N LYS A 462 -31.85 -11.26 4.37
CA LYS A 462 -30.97 -10.77 5.46
C LYS A 462 -29.62 -10.22 4.94
N PRO A 463 -29.63 -9.11 4.18
CA PRO A 463 -28.41 -8.55 3.63
C PRO A 463 -27.48 -8.03 4.74
N VAL A 464 -26.18 -7.99 4.44
CA VAL A 464 -25.23 -7.26 5.29
C VAL A 464 -25.44 -5.76 5.06
N GLU A 465 -25.80 -5.04 6.11
CA GLU A 465 -26.10 -3.61 6.06
C GLU A 465 -24.86 -2.79 6.40
N ILE A 466 -24.53 -1.83 5.54
CA ILE A 466 -23.38 -0.96 5.72
C ILE A 466 -23.82 0.50 5.66
N LEU A 467 -23.49 1.28 6.69
CA LEU A 467 -23.68 2.72 6.69
C LEU A 467 -22.41 3.41 6.17
N TYR A 468 -22.57 4.21 5.11
CA TYR A 468 -21.49 4.95 4.47
C TYR A 468 -21.72 6.47 4.61
N SER A 469 -20.75 7.17 5.21
CA SER A 469 -20.72 8.63 5.27
C SER A 469 -20.22 9.22 3.96
N LEU A 470 -21.09 9.96 3.27
CA LEU A 470 -20.72 10.74 2.09
C LEU A 470 -19.85 11.96 2.41
N ILE A 471 -19.81 12.40 3.68
CA ILE A 471 -19.03 13.56 4.15
C ILE A 471 -17.60 13.14 4.42
N ASP A 472 -17.42 12.08 5.21
CA ASP A 472 -16.10 11.61 5.66
C ASP A 472 -15.48 10.55 4.74
N SER A 473 -16.22 10.11 3.72
CA SER A 473 -15.83 9.00 2.83
C SER A 473 -15.39 7.75 3.62
N ALA A 474 -16.15 7.42 4.67
CA ALA A 474 -15.88 6.32 5.59
C ALA A 474 -17.14 5.50 5.83
N TYR A 475 -16.99 4.25 6.27
CA TYR A 475 -18.12 3.34 6.48
C TYR A 475 -17.97 2.51 7.74
N MET A 476 -19.08 1.98 8.23
CA MET A 476 -19.11 0.98 9.29
C MET A 476 -20.24 -0.01 9.00
N ALA A 477 -19.94 -1.29 9.16
CA ALA A 477 -20.88 -2.38 8.93
C ALA A 477 -21.67 -2.67 10.21
N LEU A 478 -22.95 -2.95 10.04
CA LEU A 478 -23.83 -3.52 11.06
C LEU A 478 -23.87 -5.02 10.79
N LEU A 479 -23.27 -5.81 11.70
CA LEU A 479 -23.22 -7.28 11.59
C LEU A 479 -24.44 -7.91 12.26
#